data_AF-A0A3L7XB44-F1
#
_entry.id   AF-A0A3L7XB44-F1
#
_cell.length_a   1.000
_cell.length_b   1.000
_cell.length_c   1.000
_cell.angle_alpha   90.00
_cell.angle_beta   90.00
_cell.angle_gamma   90.00
#
_symmetry.space_group_name_H-M   'P 1'
#
loop_
_entity.id
_entity.type
_entity.pdbx_description
1 polymer ?
#
loop_
_entity_poly.entity_id
_entity_poly.type
_entity_poly.pdbx_seq_one_letter_code
_entity_poly.pdbx_strand_id
1 'polypeptide(L)'
;MDIATLLGPAPTVRLTMPSAETIATGETWVDYDKESDSFIIYFSAQPARGVHYDIAHDVTAIADPATGQVLGIQIEAWERQFIHQFADLNRVWPDFKSTISPDKSWSHPLRHLGVVVLFLLSILRNDESRLIPLPA
;
A
#
# COMPACT_ATOMS: atom_id res chain seq x y z
N MET A 1 15.67 -20.82 -28.92
CA MET A 1 14.75 -19.67 -29.02
C MET A 1 14.29 -19.40 -27.60
N ASP A 2 14.72 -18.28 -27.03
CA ASP A 2 14.50 -17.95 -25.62
C ASP A 2 13.08 -17.41 -25.42
N ILE A 3 12.42 -17.80 -24.32
CA ILE A 3 11.03 -17.41 -24.00
C ILE A 3 10.93 -15.88 -23.87
N ALA A 4 11.99 -15.23 -23.37
CA ALA A 4 12.08 -13.78 -23.28
C ALA A 4 11.99 -13.07 -24.65
N THR A 5 12.42 -13.73 -25.74
CA THR A 5 12.33 -13.17 -27.10
C THR A 5 10.92 -13.28 -27.69
N LEU A 6 10.10 -14.20 -27.16
CA LEU A 6 8.71 -14.44 -27.57
C LEU A 6 7.72 -13.47 -26.91
N LEU A 7 8.03 -13.01 -25.69
CA LEU A 7 7.12 -12.21 -24.87
C LEU A 7 7.31 -10.69 -25.03
N GLY A 8 8.39 -10.26 -25.70
CA GLY A 8 8.72 -8.84 -25.84
C GLY A 8 9.20 -8.22 -24.53
N PRO A 9 9.47 -6.90 -24.52
CA PRO A 9 9.89 -6.21 -23.29
C PRO A 9 8.77 -6.27 -22.24
N ALA A 10 9.16 -6.43 -20.97
CA ALA A 10 8.20 -6.43 -19.86
C ALA A 10 7.33 -5.17 -19.91
N PRO A 11 5.99 -5.29 -19.89
CA PRO A 11 5.13 -4.14 -19.93
C PRO A 11 5.44 -3.24 -18.74
N THR A 12 5.56 -1.93 -18.99
CA THR A 12 5.86 -0.93 -17.96
C THR A 12 4.58 -0.14 -17.72
N VAL A 13 4.06 -0.16 -16.49
CA VAL A 13 2.88 0.64 -16.12
C VAL A 13 3.35 1.90 -15.42
N ARG A 14 2.88 3.05 -15.91
CA ARG A 14 3.11 4.34 -15.23
C ARG A 14 2.05 4.52 -14.16
N LEU A 15 2.42 4.21 -12.91
CA LEU A 15 1.54 4.41 -11.76
C LEU A 15 1.44 5.91 -11.44
N THR A 16 0.20 6.41 -11.41
CA THR A 16 -0.07 7.80 -11.02
C THR A 16 -0.59 7.84 -9.58
N MET A 17 0.22 8.38 -8.68
CA MET A 17 -0.20 8.56 -7.28
C MET A 17 -1.31 9.62 -7.18
N PRO A 18 -2.25 9.47 -6.24
CA PRO A 18 -3.20 10.53 -5.93
C PRO A 18 -2.49 11.78 -5.43
N SER A 19 -3.14 12.94 -5.59
CA SER A 19 -2.64 14.19 -5.00
C SER A 19 -2.75 14.15 -3.47
N ALA A 20 -1.97 15.00 -2.79
CA ALA A 20 -2.06 15.15 -1.34
C ALA A 20 -3.48 15.57 -0.89
N GLU A 21 -4.20 16.32 -1.72
CA GLU A 21 -5.59 16.70 -1.47
C GLU A 21 -6.52 15.48 -1.46
N THR A 22 -6.36 14.54 -2.38
CA THR A 22 -7.13 13.29 -2.42
C THR A 22 -6.89 12.42 -1.17
N ILE A 23 -5.67 12.42 -0.65
CA ILE A 23 -5.34 11.71 0.59
C ILE A 23 -5.93 12.44 1.81
N ALA A 24 -5.98 13.78 1.76
CA ALA A 24 -6.46 14.63 2.86
C ALA A 24 -7.99 14.72 2.98
N THR A 25 -8.78 14.23 2.01
CA THR A 25 -10.25 14.30 2.07
C THR A 25 -10.86 13.49 3.21
N GLY A 26 -10.07 12.66 3.92
CA GLY A 26 -10.53 11.84 5.04
C GLY A 26 -11.36 10.62 4.60
N GLU A 27 -11.49 10.42 3.30
CA GLU A 27 -12.16 9.29 2.68
C GLU A 27 -11.29 8.03 2.64
N THR A 28 -10.09 8.03 3.22
CA THR A 28 -9.22 6.85 3.18
C THR A 28 -9.87 5.66 3.88
N TRP A 29 -9.92 4.51 3.21
CA TRP A 29 -10.27 3.25 3.82
C TRP A 29 -9.01 2.48 4.21
N VAL A 30 -8.96 1.98 5.44
CA VAL A 30 -7.80 1.26 5.95
C VAL A 30 -8.27 0.01 6.68
N ASP A 31 -7.57 -1.09 6.47
CA ASP A 31 -7.79 -2.34 7.17
C ASP A 31 -6.46 -3.03 7.48
N TYR A 32 -6.49 -3.82 8.54
CA TYR A 32 -5.40 -4.71 8.91
C TYR A 32 -5.94 -6.13 9.01
N ASP A 33 -5.57 -6.95 8.03
CA ASP A 33 -5.91 -8.36 8.02
C ASP A 33 -4.84 -9.15 8.77
N LYS A 34 -5.21 -9.60 9.97
CA LYS A 34 -4.37 -10.41 10.84
C LYS A 34 -4.06 -11.80 10.25
N GLU A 35 -4.96 -12.36 9.45
CA GLU A 35 -4.77 -13.72 8.90
C GLU A 35 -3.67 -13.73 7.84
N SER A 36 -3.67 -12.72 6.96
CA SER A 36 -2.63 -12.54 5.94
C SER A 36 -1.41 -11.75 6.44
N ASP A 37 -1.50 -11.10 7.61
CA ASP A 37 -0.51 -10.13 8.10
C ASP A 37 -0.30 -9.01 7.07
N SER A 38 -1.40 -8.41 6.63
CA SER A 38 -1.40 -7.34 5.62
C SER A 38 -2.09 -6.08 6.11
N PHE A 39 -1.53 -4.94 5.71
CA PHE A 39 -2.06 -3.62 5.99
C PHE A 39 -2.45 -2.95 4.67
N ILE A 40 -3.73 -2.65 4.51
CA ILE A 40 -4.32 -2.22 3.24
C ILE A 40 -4.86 -0.81 3.40
N ILE A 41 -4.50 0.07 2.48
CA ILE A 41 -4.91 1.47 2.44
C ILE A 41 -5.51 1.75 1.06
N TYR A 42 -6.80 2.10 1.00
CA TYR A 42 -7.44 2.64 -0.20
C TYR A 42 -7.60 4.15 -0.07
N PHE A 43 -7.33 4.87 -1.15
CA PHE A 43 -7.50 6.32 -1.26
C PHE A 43 -8.96 6.74 -1.55
N SER A 44 -9.90 5.84 -1.23
CA SER A 44 -11.35 5.98 -1.39
C SER A 44 -12.08 5.44 -0.18
N ALA A 45 -13.33 5.87 0.03
CA ALA A 45 -14.15 5.52 1.21
C ALA A 45 -14.45 4.02 1.36
N GLN A 46 -14.16 3.22 0.34
CA GLN A 46 -14.36 1.78 0.34
C GLN A 46 -13.32 1.11 -0.54
N PRO A 47 -13.09 -0.21 -0.37
CA PRO A 47 -12.25 -0.98 -1.25
C PRO A 47 -12.72 -0.88 -2.71
N ALA A 48 -11.77 -0.75 -3.63
CA ALA A 48 -12.02 -0.71 -5.05
C ALA A 48 -11.29 -1.87 -5.74
N ARG A 49 -11.87 -2.38 -6.84
CA ARG A 49 -11.18 -3.41 -7.65
C ARG A 49 -10.02 -2.77 -8.38
N GLY A 50 -8.85 -3.40 -8.30
CA GLY A 50 -7.65 -2.98 -9.02
C GLY A 50 -6.72 -4.15 -9.30
N VAL A 51 -5.68 -3.86 -10.08
CA VAL A 51 -4.56 -4.76 -10.30
C VAL A 51 -3.44 -4.39 -9.34
N HIS A 52 -2.79 -5.43 -8.81
CA HIS A 52 -1.73 -5.34 -7.83
C HIS A 52 -0.38 -5.29 -8.54
N TYR A 53 0.43 -4.29 -8.20
CA TYR A 53 1.73 -4.02 -8.79
C TYR A 53 2.77 -3.90 -7.69
N ASP A 54 3.76 -4.77 -7.64
CA ASP A 54 4.81 -4.71 -6.62
C ASP A 54 5.68 -3.47 -6.84
N ILE A 55 5.68 -2.55 -5.89
CA ILE A 55 6.36 -1.25 -6.03
C ILE A 55 7.61 -1.11 -5.17
N ALA A 56 7.69 -1.89 -4.09
CA ALA A 56 8.84 -2.03 -3.22
C ALA A 56 8.73 -3.35 -2.43
N HIS A 57 9.78 -3.74 -1.71
CA HIS A 57 9.77 -4.97 -0.88
C HIS A 57 8.52 -5.00 0.03
N ASP A 58 7.65 -5.97 -0.23
CA ASP A 58 6.39 -6.20 0.49
C ASP A 58 5.38 -5.04 0.42
N VAL A 59 5.54 -4.12 -0.53
CA VAL A 59 4.60 -3.02 -0.80
C VAL A 59 4.11 -3.11 -2.23
N THR A 60 2.79 -3.19 -2.38
CA THR A 60 2.11 -3.36 -3.66
C THR A 60 1.14 -2.20 -3.86
N ALA A 61 1.19 -1.55 -5.02
CA ALA A 61 0.18 -0.58 -5.44
C ALA A 61 -1.03 -1.31 -6.02
N ILE A 62 -2.23 -0.85 -5.62
CA ILE A 62 -3.49 -1.27 -6.20
C ILE A 62 -3.88 -0.19 -7.20
N ALA A 63 -3.92 -0.49 -8.49
CA ALA A 63 -4.25 0.51 -9.51
C ALA A 63 -5.39 0.08 -10.43
N ASP A 64 -6.15 1.05 -10.89
CA ASP A 64 -7.17 0.84 -11.92
C ASP A 64 -6.49 0.43 -13.23
N PRO A 65 -6.79 -0.77 -13.78
CA PRO A 65 -6.17 -1.24 -15.01
C PRO A 65 -6.51 -0.39 -16.24
N ALA A 66 -7.64 0.33 -16.24
CA ALA A 66 -8.06 1.15 -17.36
C ALA A 66 -7.33 2.51 -17.41
N THR A 67 -7.06 3.10 -16.24
CA THR A 67 -6.51 4.45 -16.13
C THR A 67 -5.07 4.51 -15.63
N GLY A 68 -4.58 3.44 -15.00
CA GLY A 68 -3.29 3.42 -14.31
C GLY A 68 -3.27 4.26 -13.03
N GLN A 69 -4.42 4.76 -12.58
CA GLN A 69 -4.55 5.51 -11.34
C GLN A 69 -4.36 4.58 -10.14
N VAL A 70 -3.48 4.95 -9.20
CA VAL A 70 -3.33 4.20 -7.96
C VAL A 70 -4.55 4.48 -7.06
N LEU A 71 -5.27 3.41 -6.75
CA LEU A 71 -6.46 3.36 -5.89
C LEU A 71 -6.10 3.08 -4.43
N GLY A 72 -4.97 2.43 -4.19
CA GLY A 72 -4.52 2.07 -2.85
C GLY A 72 -3.14 1.43 -2.82
N ILE A 73 -2.74 1.03 -1.62
CA ILE A 73 -1.49 0.34 -1.33
C ILE A 73 -1.80 -0.82 -0.38
N GLN A 74 -1.19 -1.96 -0.62
CA GLN A 74 -1.13 -3.08 0.30
C GLN A 74 0.31 -3.24 0.77
N ILE A 75 0.48 -3.49 2.06
CA ILE A 75 1.75 -3.80 2.69
C ILE A 75 1.62 -5.21 3.25
N GLU A 76 2.42 -6.13 2.74
CA GLU A 76 2.49 -7.51 3.22
C GLU A 76 3.52 -7.63 4.36
N ALA A 77 3.44 -8.74 5.09
CA ALA A 77 4.30 -9.01 6.24
C ALA A 77 4.38 -7.84 7.24
N TRP A 78 3.22 -7.21 7.51
CA TRP A 78 3.14 -5.97 8.28
C TRP A 78 3.82 -6.09 9.65
N GLU A 79 3.40 -7.06 10.46
CA GLU A 79 3.98 -7.31 11.78
C GLU A 79 5.32 -8.01 11.71
N ARG A 80 5.45 -8.96 10.78
CA ARG A 80 6.63 -9.81 10.71
C ARG A 80 7.86 -9.08 10.19
N GLN A 81 7.68 -8.01 9.40
CA GLN A 81 8.77 -7.34 8.70
C GLN A 81 8.61 -5.82 8.65
N PHE A 82 7.49 -5.30 8.15
CA PHE A 82 7.38 -3.88 7.82
C PHE A 82 7.56 -2.96 9.03
N ILE A 83 6.81 -3.20 10.12
CA ILE A 83 6.86 -2.31 11.30
C ILE A 83 8.25 -2.26 11.94
N HIS A 84 9.06 -3.31 11.81
CA HIS A 84 10.40 -3.36 12.39
C HIS A 84 11.39 -2.40 11.71
N GLN A 85 11.07 -1.96 10.49
CA GLN A 85 11.87 -0.96 9.76
C GLN A 85 11.72 0.45 10.35
N PHE A 86 10.66 0.68 11.13
CA PHE A 86 10.34 2.00 11.70
C PHE A 86 10.21 1.88 13.22
N ALA A 87 11.20 2.39 13.95
CA ALA A 87 11.26 2.29 15.41
C ALA A 87 9.99 2.79 16.11
N ASP A 88 9.37 3.86 15.58
CA ASP A 88 8.11 4.36 16.10
C ASP A 88 6.97 3.38 15.85
N LEU A 89 6.75 2.89 14.63
CA LEU A 89 5.69 1.91 14.35
C LEU A 89 5.85 0.64 15.20
N ASN A 90 7.07 0.10 15.28
CA ASN A 90 7.36 -1.08 16.10
C ASN A 90 6.98 -0.87 17.58
N ARG A 91 7.17 0.35 18.09
CA ARG A 91 6.87 0.70 19.48
C ARG A 91 5.38 0.90 19.74
N VAL A 92 4.65 1.61 18.87
CA VAL A 92 3.22 1.91 19.09
C VAL A 92 2.27 0.83 18.58
N TRP A 93 2.70 -0.02 17.64
CA TRP A 93 1.82 -1.02 17.03
C TRP A 93 1.17 -2.00 18.03
N PRO A 94 1.88 -2.57 19.02
CA PRO A 94 1.26 -3.50 19.98
C PRO A 94 0.10 -2.86 20.75
N ASP A 95 0.29 -1.63 21.23
CA ASP A 95 -0.73 -0.87 21.95
C ASP A 95 -1.90 -0.51 21.02
N PHE A 96 -1.58 -0.05 19.81
CA PHE A 96 -2.58 0.32 18.81
C PHE A 96 -3.44 -0.87 18.38
N LYS A 97 -2.84 -2.03 18.12
CA LYS A 97 -3.52 -3.27 17.72
C LYS A 97 -4.60 -3.68 18.71
N SER A 98 -4.37 -3.47 20.01
CA SER A 98 -5.35 -3.77 21.06
C SER A 98 -6.63 -2.93 20.98
N THR A 99 -6.58 -1.79 20.27
CA THR A 99 -7.73 -0.88 20.08
C THR A 99 -8.55 -1.20 18.83
N ILE A 100 -8.05 -2.07 17.94
CA ILE A 100 -8.76 -2.48 16.73
C ILE A 100 -9.80 -3.53 17.13
N SER A 101 -11.08 -3.19 17.02
CA SER A 101 -12.16 -4.17 17.22
C SER A 101 -12.27 -5.08 15.97
N PRO A 102 -12.40 -6.42 16.13
CA PRO A 102 -12.61 -7.34 15.01
C PRO A 102 -13.83 -6.97 14.16
N ASP A 103 -14.84 -6.41 14.80
CA ASP A 103 -16.14 -6.08 14.20
C ASP A 103 -16.14 -4.71 13.50
N LYS A 104 -15.05 -3.96 13.62
CA LYS A 104 -14.86 -2.62 13.03
C LYS A 104 -13.44 -2.50 12.47
N SER A 105 -13.17 -3.28 11.42
CA SER A 105 -12.01 -3.09 10.53
C SER A 105 -11.89 -1.65 10.04
N TRP A 106 -12.99 -0.91 10.02
CA TRP A 106 -13.04 0.52 9.72
C TRP A 106 -13.13 1.39 10.99
N SER A 107 -11.98 1.72 11.56
CA SER A 107 -11.90 2.58 12.75
C SER A 107 -11.12 3.87 12.47
N HIS A 108 -11.55 4.99 13.06
CA HIS A 108 -10.81 6.26 12.99
C HIS A 108 -9.31 6.12 13.33
N PRO A 109 -8.91 5.32 14.34
CA PRO A 109 -7.50 5.04 14.60
C PRO A 109 -6.76 4.46 13.38
N LEU A 110 -7.33 3.46 12.70
CA LEU A 110 -6.68 2.81 11.54
C LEU A 110 -6.44 3.79 10.41
N ARG A 111 -7.37 4.73 10.18
CA ARG A 111 -7.17 5.79 9.19
C ARG A 111 -5.99 6.69 9.52
N HIS A 112 -5.86 7.12 10.78
CA HIS A 112 -4.73 7.96 11.21
C HIS A 112 -3.41 7.22 11.04
N LEU A 113 -3.37 5.94 11.41
CA LEU A 113 -2.19 5.11 11.18
C LEU A 113 -1.88 4.98 9.70
N GLY A 114 -2.88 4.76 8.85
CA GLY A 114 -2.72 4.73 7.39
C GLY A 114 -2.08 6.01 6.85
N VAL A 115 -2.52 7.19 7.31
CA VAL A 115 -1.89 8.47 6.91
C VAL A 115 -0.42 8.55 7.34
N VAL A 116 -0.10 8.11 8.56
CA VAL A 116 1.30 8.05 9.03
C VAL A 116 2.14 7.11 8.16
N VAL A 117 1.60 5.96 7.79
CA VAL A 117 2.26 4.99 6.89
C VAL A 117 2.51 5.60 5.51
N LEU A 118 1.53 6.28 4.93
CA LEU A 118 1.70 6.97 3.65
C LEU A 118 2.77 8.06 3.72
N PHE A 119 2.84 8.79 4.84
CA PHE A 119 3.88 9.77 5.07
C PHE A 119 5.27 9.11 5.13
N LEU A 120 5.43 8.03 5.89
CA LEU A 120 6.68 7.26 5.98
C LEU A 120 7.12 6.72 4.61
N LEU A 121 6.19 6.16 3.83
CA LEU A 121 6.46 5.69 2.46
C LEU A 121 6.87 6.85 1.54
N SER A 122 6.30 8.04 1.70
CA SER A 122 6.68 9.21 0.89
C SER A 122 8.09 9.73 1.19
N ILE A 123 8.54 9.62 2.45
CA ILE A 123 9.93 9.90 2.82
C ILE A 123 10.87 8.91 2.14
N LEU A 124 10.55 7.61 2.19
CA LEU A 124 11.36 6.57 1.53
C LEU A 124 11.41 6.74 0.01
N ARG A 125 10.32 7.18 -0.61
CA ARG A 125 10.22 7.31 -2.07
C ARG A 125 10.88 8.55 -2.64
N ASN A 126 11.08 9.61 -1.85
CA ASN A 126 11.82 10.80 -2.30
C ASN A 126 13.29 10.50 -2.65
N ASP A 127 13.80 9.33 -2.29
CA ASP A 127 15.15 8.88 -2.67
C ASP A 127 15.19 8.09 -4.00
N GLU A 128 14.06 7.57 -4.51
CA GLU A 128 14.07 6.67 -5.68
C GLU A 128 12.88 6.90 -6.64
N SER A 129 13.12 7.70 -7.67
CA SER A 129 12.29 7.72 -8.89
C SER A 129 12.55 6.47 -9.74
N ARG A 130 12.04 5.31 -9.29
CA ARG A 130 12.19 4.04 -10.02
C ARG A 130 10.96 3.69 -10.84
N LEU A 131 11.19 3.40 -12.12
CA LEU A 131 10.27 2.70 -13.00
C LEU A 131 10.15 1.26 -12.52
N ILE A 132 8.93 0.76 -12.35
CA ILE A 132 8.67 -0.57 -11.83
C ILE A 132 8.33 -1.49 -13.02
N PRO A 133 9.15 -2.53 -13.30
CA PRO A 133 8.80 -3.56 -14.25
C PRO A 133 7.76 -4.52 -13.66
N LEU A 134 6.83 -5.01 -14.48
CA LEU A 134 5.82 -5.97 -14.06
C LEU A 134 6.41 -7.37 -13.79
N PRO A 135 5.89 -8.13 -12.81
CA PRO A 135 6.26 -9.53 -12.64
C PRO A 135 5.86 -10.34 -13.88
N ALA A 136 6.76 -11.25 -14.27
CA ALA A 136 6.72 -12.06 -15.48
C ALA A 136 5.66 -13.18 -15.45
#